data_AF-A0A971JS59-F1
#
_entry.id   AF-A0A971JS59-F1
#
_cell.length_a   1.000
_cell.length_b   1.000
_cell.length_c   1.000
_cell.angle_alpha   90.00
_cell.angle_beta   90.00
_cell.angle_gamma   90.00
#
_symmetry.space_group_name_H-M   'P 1'
#
loop_
_entity.id
_entity.type
_entity.pdbx_description
1 polymer ?
#
loop_
_entity_poly.entity_id
_entity_poly.type
_entity_poly.pdbx_seq_one_letter_code
_entity_poly.pdbx_strand_id
1 'polypeptide(L)'
;MAITNKELESVHGEEDVQAIYQEVRLRNDFIGFTQQFMCDEDGHVARNAFWTLTKATDKELAQLQVMLNELIDLSMQTDNSSVRRLSLNIVERLKMSEQDPRADFLDFCLDRMTHVEEFPGTQTLCMKLAFRMCKFYPELMDEFMRIIETMDMDFYKPAIKSLRNRILSGKIR
;
A
#
# COMPACT_ATOMS: atom_id res chain seq x y z
N MET A 1 26.50 0.23 9.43
CA MET A 1 26.85 -1.14 8.94
C MET A 1 25.73 -1.61 8.05
N ALA A 2 25.94 -2.34 6.94
CA ALA A 2 24.81 -2.76 6.10
C ALA A 2 23.72 -3.43 6.94
N ILE A 3 22.46 -2.98 6.79
CA ILE A 3 21.33 -3.55 7.52
C ILE A 3 21.23 -5.03 7.13
N THR A 4 20.95 -5.88 8.11
CA THR A 4 20.93 -7.34 7.98
C THR A 4 19.55 -7.91 8.30
N ASN A 5 19.28 -9.14 7.85
CA ASN A 5 18.05 -9.86 8.20
C ASN A 5 17.88 -9.95 9.73
N LYS A 6 18.97 -10.24 10.46
CA LYS A 6 18.93 -10.35 11.94
C LYS A 6 18.46 -9.07 12.62
N GLU A 7 18.85 -7.90 12.10
CA GLU A 7 18.37 -6.63 12.63
C GLU A 7 16.87 -6.47 12.42
N LEU A 8 16.37 -6.82 11.22
CA LEU A 8 14.94 -6.79 10.92
C LEU A 8 14.14 -7.85 11.69
N GLU A 9 14.68 -9.05 11.91
CA GLU A 9 14.07 -10.10 12.76
C GLU A 9 13.94 -9.63 14.21
N SER A 10 14.93 -8.88 14.70
CA SER A 10 14.99 -8.38 16.08
C SER A 10 14.12 -7.16 16.37
N VAL A 11 13.36 -6.66 15.39
CA VAL A 11 12.43 -5.55 15.59
C VAL A 11 11.27 -6.00 16.50
N HIS A 12 11.20 -5.40 17.68
CA HIS A 12 10.17 -5.66 18.69
C HIS A 12 9.23 -4.47 18.89
N GLY A 13 9.60 -3.27 18.43
CA GLY A 13 8.77 -2.09 18.56
C GLY A 13 9.10 -0.95 17.61
N GLU A 14 8.39 0.17 17.82
CA GLU A 14 8.49 1.38 17.03
C GLU A 14 9.90 2.01 17.09
N GLU A 15 10.59 1.90 18.23
CA GLU A 15 11.95 2.45 18.41
C GLU A 15 12.97 1.74 17.50
N ASP A 16 12.88 0.42 17.38
CA ASP A 16 13.76 -0.38 16.51
C ASP A 16 13.55 0.00 15.04
N VAL A 17 12.28 0.10 14.61
CA VAL A 17 11.91 0.52 13.25
C VAL A 17 12.45 1.91 12.95
N GLN A 18 12.34 2.82 13.93
CA GLN A 18 12.82 4.19 13.78
C GLN A 18 14.35 4.23 13.64
N ALA A 19 15.08 3.41 14.39
CA ALA A 19 16.53 3.30 14.29
C ALA A 19 16.97 2.80 12.89
N ILE A 20 16.35 1.72 12.41
CA ILE A 20 16.63 1.18 11.06
C ILE A 20 16.28 2.24 9.99
N TYR A 21 15.14 2.92 10.12
CA TYR A 21 14.76 4.00 9.21
C TYR A 21 15.80 5.12 9.17
N GLN A 22 16.32 5.56 10.32
CA GLN A 22 17.38 6.58 10.33
C GLN A 22 18.63 6.10 9.58
N GLU A 23 18.99 4.83 9.68
CA GLU A 23 20.14 4.29 8.93
C GLU A 23 19.87 4.25 7.41
N VAL A 24 18.69 3.80 6.97
CA VAL A 24 18.30 3.85 5.54
C VAL A 24 18.32 5.29 5.02
N ARG A 25 17.78 6.23 5.80
CA ARG A 25 17.70 7.65 5.47
C ARG A 25 19.08 8.31 5.39
N LEU A 26 19.98 8.02 6.33
CA LEU A 26 21.35 8.56 6.35
C LEU A 26 22.14 8.13 5.12
N ARG A 27 21.89 6.91 4.62
CA ARG A 27 22.50 6.39 3.39
C ARG A 27 21.82 6.86 2.13
N ASN A 28 20.57 7.32 2.26
CA ASN A 28 19.67 7.59 1.15
C ASN A 28 19.57 6.41 0.17
N ASP A 29 19.47 5.19 0.71
CA ASP A 29 19.44 3.95 -0.07
C ASP A 29 18.11 3.20 0.09
N PHE A 30 17.02 3.86 -0.27
CA PHE A 30 15.68 3.28 -0.17
C PHE A 30 15.48 2.15 -1.19
N ILE A 31 16.03 2.30 -2.40
CA ILE A 31 15.94 1.30 -3.47
C ILE A 31 16.69 0.03 -3.04
N GLY A 32 17.97 0.15 -2.64
CA GLY A 32 18.77 -1.00 -2.24
C GLY A 32 18.18 -1.70 -1.03
N PHE A 33 17.72 -0.95 -0.02
CA PHE A 33 17.01 -1.52 1.13
C PHE A 33 15.75 -2.29 0.72
N THR A 34 14.93 -1.72 -0.15
CA THR A 34 13.68 -2.38 -0.60
C THR A 34 13.98 -3.63 -1.41
N GLN A 35 14.90 -3.55 -2.39
CA GLN A 35 15.31 -4.69 -3.21
C GLN A 35 15.88 -5.84 -2.37
N GLN A 36 16.62 -5.51 -1.33
CA GLN A 36 17.25 -6.51 -0.47
C GLN A 36 16.22 -7.30 0.34
N PHE A 37 15.16 -6.66 0.84
CA PHE A 37 14.29 -7.26 1.87
C PHE A 37 12.82 -7.48 1.46
N MET A 38 12.34 -6.88 0.36
CA MET A 38 10.90 -6.94 0.04
C MET A 38 10.39 -8.36 -0.24
N CYS A 39 11.24 -9.22 -0.80
CA CYS A 39 10.93 -10.61 -1.15
C CYS A 39 11.64 -11.62 -0.23
N ASP A 40 11.99 -11.23 1.00
CA ASP A 40 12.64 -12.15 1.95
C ASP A 40 11.73 -13.35 2.25
N GLU A 41 12.33 -14.54 2.35
CA GLU A 41 11.61 -15.78 2.67
C GLU A 41 11.02 -15.74 4.09
N ASP A 42 11.65 -15.01 5.01
CA ASP A 42 11.07 -14.71 6.31
C ASP A 42 10.09 -13.54 6.21
N GLY A 43 8.80 -13.86 6.32
CA GLY A 43 7.72 -12.89 6.31
C GLY A 43 7.83 -11.83 7.42
N HIS A 44 8.56 -12.07 8.51
CA HIS A 44 8.87 -11.05 9.53
C HIS A 44 9.87 -10.02 9.01
N VAL A 45 10.92 -10.45 8.30
CA VAL A 45 11.92 -9.56 7.69
C VAL A 45 11.25 -8.66 6.67
N ALA A 46 10.51 -9.24 5.71
CA ALA A 46 9.80 -8.47 4.69
C ALA A 46 8.78 -7.49 5.32
N ARG A 47 8.01 -7.95 6.31
CA ARG A 47 7.05 -7.09 7.04
C ARG A 47 7.75 -5.92 7.72
N ASN A 48 8.85 -6.18 8.44
CA ASN A 48 9.57 -5.14 9.18
C ASN A 48 10.27 -4.17 8.23
N ALA A 49 10.79 -4.64 7.09
CA ALA A 49 11.30 -3.76 6.05
C ALA A 49 10.24 -2.80 5.52
N PHE A 50 9.05 -3.30 5.18
CA PHE A 50 7.95 -2.43 4.78
C PHE A 50 7.50 -1.49 5.91
N TRP A 51 7.50 -1.95 7.16
CA TRP A 51 7.16 -1.10 8.29
C TRP A 51 8.17 0.05 8.47
N THR A 52 9.46 -0.22 8.27
CA THR A 52 10.52 0.80 8.19
C THR A 52 10.24 1.82 7.08
N LEU A 53 9.85 1.36 5.89
CA LEU A 53 9.51 2.26 4.78
C LEU A 53 8.31 3.17 5.09
N THR A 54 7.36 2.75 5.94
CA THR A 54 6.23 3.64 6.32
C THR A 54 6.66 4.89 7.07
N LYS A 55 7.87 4.93 7.65
CA LYS A 55 8.42 6.09 8.38
C LYS A 55 9.00 7.16 7.47
N ALA A 56 9.32 6.79 6.22
CA ALA A 56 9.85 7.71 5.24
C ALA A 56 8.82 8.77 4.84
N THR A 57 9.29 9.94 4.42
CA THR A 57 8.47 10.99 3.80
C THR A 57 8.12 10.65 2.35
N ASP A 58 7.12 11.31 1.77
CA ASP A 58 6.76 11.09 0.35
C ASP A 58 7.91 11.44 -0.60
N LYS A 59 8.75 12.43 -0.23
CA LYS A 59 9.94 12.80 -1.00
C LYS A 59 10.99 11.68 -0.99
N GLU A 60 11.17 11.01 0.13
CA GLU A 60 12.09 9.88 0.26
C GLU A 60 11.56 8.65 -0.50
N LEU A 61 10.27 8.32 -0.33
CA LEU A 61 9.63 7.22 -1.04
C LEU A 61 9.55 7.41 -2.55
N ALA A 62 9.59 8.65 -3.06
CA ALA A 62 9.62 8.89 -4.51
C ALA A 62 10.78 8.18 -5.23
N GLN A 63 11.85 7.80 -4.51
CA GLN A 63 12.92 6.96 -5.04
C GLN A 63 12.44 5.58 -5.46
N LEU A 64 11.43 5.02 -4.79
CA LEU A 64 10.83 3.72 -5.09
C LEU A 64 9.88 3.76 -6.30
N GLN A 65 9.70 4.93 -6.94
CA GLN A 65 8.87 5.04 -8.14
C GLN A 65 9.33 4.11 -9.27
N VAL A 66 10.65 3.85 -9.34
CA VAL A 66 11.24 2.93 -10.32
C VAL A 66 10.89 1.47 -10.05
N MET A 67 10.38 1.15 -8.85
CA MET A 67 9.98 -0.20 -8.41
C MET A 67 8.46 -0.33 -8.27
N LEU A 68 7.67 0.60 -8.81
CA LEU A 68 6.22 0.63 -8.59
C LEU A 68 5.57 -0.69 -9.02
N ASN A 69 5.96 -1.23 -10.17
CA ASN A 69 5.34 -2.43 -10.72
C ASN A 69 5.67 -3.67 -9.87
N GLU A 70 6.91 -3.80 -9.41
CA GLU A 70 7.36 -4.87 -8.53
C GLU A 70 6.67 -4.82 -7.16
N LEU A 71 6.46 -3.62 -6.62
CA LEU A 71 5.73 -3.40 -5.37
C LEU A 71 4.24 -3.76 -5.53
N ILE A 72 3.64 -3.41 -6.67
CA ILE A 72 2.27 -3.80 -7.02
C ILE A 72 2.17 -5.32 -7.10
N ASP A 73 3.05 -5.98 -7.85
CA ASP A 73 3.04 -7.44 -8.03
C ASP A 73 3.15 -8.17 -6.69
N LEU A 74 4.10 -7.74 -5.85
CA LEU A 74 4.26 -8.28 -4.50
C LEU A 74 3.00 -8.10 -3.65
N SER A 75 2.36 -6.92 -3.71
CA SER A 75 1.16 -6.65 -2.93
C SER A 75 -0.02 -7.54 -3.32
N MET A 76 -0.13 -7.90 -4.60
CA MET A 76 -1.17 -8.80 -5.10
C MET A 76 -0.88 -10.26 -4.77
N GLN A 77 0.38 -10.67 -4.79
CA GLN A 77 0.79 -12.09 -4.74
C GLN A 77 1.15 -12.60 -3.34
N THR A 78 1.59 -11.74 -2.41
CA THR A 78 2.02 -12.18 -1.08
C THR A 78 0.86 -12.79 -0.28
N ASP A 79 1.07 -13.92 0.41
CA ASP A 79 0.07 -14.49 1.33
C ASP A 79 0.07 -13.82 2.72
N ASN A 80 1.10 -13.05 3.04
CA ASN A 80 1.23 -12.39 4.33
C ASN A 80 0.39 -11.09 4.36
N SER A 81 -0.70 -11.09 5.12
CA SER A 81 -1.63 -9.96 5.21
C SER A 81 -0.97 -8.66 5.69
N SER A 82 0.05 -8.74 6.54
CA SER A 82 0.77 -7.57 7.02
C SER A 82 1.69 -6.99 5.95
N VAL A 83 2.41 -7.85 5.22
CA VAL A 83 3.24 -7.45 4.07
C VAL A 83 2.35 -6.83 2.98
N ARG A 84 1.22 -7.46 2.66
CA ARG A 84 0.23 -6.91 1.71
C ARG A 84 -0.21 -5.50 2.09
N ARG A 85 -0.67 -5.31 3.32
CA ARG A 85 -1.15 -4.00 3.79
C ARG A 85 -0.05 -2.94 3.75
N LEU A 86 1.16 -3.28 4.20
CA LEU A 86 2.26 -2.32 4.25
C LEU A 86 2.81 -1.99 2.86
N SER A 87 2.95 -2.98 1.97
CA SER A 87 3.33 -2.73 0.56
C SER A 87 2.29 -1.89 -0.17
N LEU A 88 0.97 -2.16 -0.01
CA LEU A 88 -0.09 -1.29 -0.53
C LEU A 88 -0.02 0.13 0.04
N ASN A 89 0.38 0.30 1.30
CA ASN A 89 0.60 1.63 1.87
C ASN A 89 1.76 2.37 1.19
N ILE A 90 2.84 1.69 0.82
CA ILE A 90 3.93 2.28 0.04
C ILE A 90 3.43 2.63 -1.36
N VAL A 91 2.76 1.70 -2.06
CA VAL A 91 2.19 1.92 -3.39
C VAL A 91 1.23 3.11 -3.42
N GLU A 92 0.38 3.26 -2.40
CA GLU A 92 -0.53 4.41 -2.27
C GLU A 92 0.20 5.74 -2.13
N ARG A 93 1.46 5.76 -1.71
CA ARG A 93 2.27 6.98 -1.60
C ARG A 93 3.10 7.27 -2.85
N LEU A 94 3.11 6.36 -3.82
CA LEU A 94 3.74 6.55 -5.12
C LEU A 94 2.77 7.18 -6.13
N LYS A 95 3.30 7.65 -7.26
CA LYS A 95 2.51 8.25 -8.33
C LYS A 95 1.99 7.18 -9.27
N MET A 96 0.68 7.23 -9.53
CA MET A 96 0.04 6.45 -10.58
C MET A 96 0.08 7.25 -11.88
N SER A 97 0.18 6.57 -13.01
CA SER A 97 0.23 7.16 -14.34
C SER A 97 -0.97 6.70 -15.16
N GLU A 98 -1.53 7.62 -15.95
CA GLU A 98 -2.51 7.28 -16.97
C GLU A 98 -1.90 6.45 -18.10
N GLN A 99 -0.61 6.61 -18.38
CA GLN A 99 0.06 6.03 -19.56
C GLN A 99 0.25 4.50 -19.49
N ASP A 100 0.17 3.93 -18.29
CA ASP A 100 0.31 2.48 -18.05
C ASP A 100 -0.74 2.05 -17.00
N PRO A 101 -2.01 1.95 -17.40
CA PRO A 101 -3.06 1.55 -16.49
C PRO A 101 -2.87 0.07 -16.15
N ARG A 102 -2.34 -0.19 -14.95
CA ARG A 102 -2.29 -1.53 -14.32
C ARG A 102 -3.71 -2.02 -14.05
N ALA A 103 -4.41 -2.46 -15.09
CA ALA A 103 -5.80 -2.91 -15.03
C ALA A 103 -5.96 -4.11 -14.09
N ASP A 104 -4.99 -5.03 -14.12
CA ASP A 104 -4.88 -6.14 -13.16
C ASP A 104 -4.88 -5.67 -11.70
N PHE A 105 -4.16 -4.59 -11.41
CA PHE A 105 -4.10 -4.00 -10.09
C PHE A 105 -5.39 -3.24 -9.71
N LEU A 106 -6.05 -2.61 -10.68
CA LEU A 106 -7.37 -2.02 -10.48
C LEU A 106 -8.40 -3.09 -10.12
N ASP A 107 -8.44 -4.20 -10.87
CA ASP A 107 -9.34 -5.33 -10.61
C ASP A 107 -9.09 -5.92 -9.22
N PHE A 108 -7.81 -6.11 -8.86
CA PHE A 108 -7.43 -6.50 -7.49
C PHE A 108 -7.97 -5.52 -6.45
N CYS A 109 -7.80 -4.21 -6.66
CA CYS A 109 -8.26 -3.21 -5.70
C CYS A 109 -9.80 -3.21 -5.56
N LEU A 110 -10.54 -3.36 -6.66
CA LEU A 110 -12.01 -3.41 -6.67
C LEU A 110 -12.54 -4.66 -5.94
N ASP A 111 -11.91 -5.82 -6.17
CA ASP A 111 -12.22 -7.05 -5.45
C ASP A 111 -11.96 -6.91 -3.94
N ARG A 112 -10.74 -6.53 -3.55
CA ARG A 112 -10.37 -6.45 -2.13
C ARG A 112 -11.13 -5.38 -1.36
N MET A 113 -11.50 -4.26 -1.98
CA MET A 113 -12.26 -3.21 -1.28
C MET A 113 -13.71 -3.60 -0.98
N THR A 114 -14.27 -4.56 -1.73
CA THR A 114 -15.65 -5.05 -1.58
C THR A 114 -15.73 -6.40 -0.86
N HIS A 115 -14.61 -7.08 -0.64
CA HIS A 115 -14.60 -8.32 0.11
C HIS A 115 -14.78 -8.07 1.62
N VAL A 116 -15.96 -8.43 2.17
CA VAL A 116 -16.35 -8.15 3.57
C VAL A 116 -15.39 -8.74 4.63
N GLU A 117 -14.78 -9.90 4.34
CA GLU A 117 -13.86 -10.59 5.24
C GLU A 117 -12.42 -10.02 5.18
N GLU A 118 -12.14 -9.09 4.26
CA GLU A 118 -10.83 -8.46 4.16
C GLU A 118 -10.56 -7.53 5.36
N PHE A 119 -9.29 -7.44 5.75
CA PHE A 119 -8.87 -6.53 6.79
C PHE A 119 -9.18 -5.07 6.43
N PRO A 120 -9.73 -4.27 7.36
CA PRO A 120 -10.13 -2.90 7.06
C PRO A 120 -9.00 -2.00 6.53
N GLY A 121 -7.76 -2.25 6.96
CA GLY A 121 -6.60 -1.54 6.45
C GLY A 121 -6.37 -1.79 4.96
N THR A 122 -6.52 -3.03 4.51
CA THR A 122 -6.39 -3.39 3.10
C THR A 122 -7.57 -2.85 2.29
N GLN A 123 -8.81 -3.03 2.77
CA GLN A 123 -10.01 -2.50 2.10
C GLN A 123 -9.90 -0.98 1.85
N THR A 124 -9.45 -0.23 2.86
CA THR A 124 -9.31 1.23 2.75
C THR A 124 -8.20 1.65 1.80
N LEU A 125 -7.06 0.94 1.76
CA LEU A 125 -5.99 1.19 0.80
C LEU A 125 -6.46 0.90 -0.63
N CYS A 126 -7.06 -0.27 -0.85
CA CYS A 126 -7.58 -0.66 -2.16
C CYS A 126 -8.65 0.32 -2.67
N MET A 127 -9.57 0.79 -1.81
CA MET A 127 -10.57 1.80 -2.19
C MET A 127 -9.94 3.13 -2.60
N LYS A 128 -8.88 3.58 -1.92
CA LYS A 128 -8.16 4.81 -2.30
C LYS A 128 -7.41 4.64 -3.63
N LEU A 129 -6.76 3.50 -3.81
CA LEU A 129 -5.98 3.18 -5.00
C LEU A 129 -6.90 3.07 -6.23
N ALA A 130 -8.00 2.32 -6.12
CA ALA A 130 -9.02 2.24 -7.16
C ALA A 130 -9.57 3.62 -7.51
N PHE A 131 -9.97 4.42 -6.52
CA PHE A 131 -10.43 5.79 -6.75
C PHE A 131 -9.39 6.65 -7.50
N ARG A 132 -8.12 6.55 -7.13
CA ARG A 132 -7.03 7.31 -7.79
C ARG A 132 -6.77 6.85 -9.22
N MET A 133 -6.87 5.56 -9.51
CA MET A 133 -6.71 5.03 -10.87
C MET A 133 -7.91 5.40 -11.74
N CYS A 134 -9.14 5.28 -11.23
CA CYS A 134 -10.35 5.67 -11.94
C CYS A 134 -10.41 7.19 -12.23
N LYS A 135 -9.73 8.04 -11.45
CA LYS A 135 -9.69 9.50 -11.69
C LYS A 135 -9.12 9.89 -13.06
N PHE A 136 -8.33 9.03 -13.69
CA PHE A 136 -7.78 9.30 -15.02
C PHE A 136 -8.83 9.11 -16.13
N TYR A 137 -9.91 8.35 -15.88
CA TYR A 137 -10.85 7.89 -16.89
C TYR A 137 -12.30 8.09 -16.42
N PRO A 138 -13.05 9.04 -16.99
CA PRO A 138 -14.42 9.36 -16.55
C PRO A 138 -15.34 8.13 -16.48
N GLU A 139 -15.26 7.22 -17.44
CA GLU A 139 -16.05 6.00 -17.50
C GLU A 139 -15.75 5.03 -16.34
N LEU A 140 -14.47 4.88 -15.97
CA LEU A 140 -14.06 4.06 -14.83
C LEU A 140 -14.44 4.74 -13.51
N MET A 141 -14.42 6.07 -13.45
CA MET A 141 -14.91 6.81 -12.29
C MET A 141 -16.40 6.60 -12.10
N ASP A 142 -17.21 6.69 -13.16
CA ASP A 142 -18.65 6.44 -13.09
C ASP A 142 -18.96 5.01 -12.60
N GLU A 143 -18.20 4.02 -13.07
CA GLU A 143 -18.32 2.64 -12.60
C GLU A 143 -17.93 2.47 -11.13
N PHE A 144 -16.77 3.01 -10.74
CA PHE A 144 -16.31 3.00 -9.36
C PHE A 144 -17.34 3.63 -8.40
N MET A 145 -17.95 4.76 -8.79
CA MET A 145 -18.97 5.44 -7.99
C MET A 145 -20.21 4.56 -7.80
N ARG A 146 -20.69 3.88 -8.85
CA ARG A 146 -21.79 2.90 -8.75
C ARG A 146 -21.45 1.73 -7.83
N ILE A 147 -20.23 1.22 -7.89
CA ILE A 147 -19.77 0.13 -6.99
C ILE A 147 -19.89 0.59 -5.54
N ILE A 148 -19.30 1.74 -5.18
CA ILE A 148 -19.34 2.19 -3.78
C ILE A 148 -20.76 2.56 -3.33
N GLU A 149 -21.61 3.10 -4.22
CA GLU A 149 -23.00 3.44 -3.88
C GLU A 149 -23.83 2.21 -3.53
N THR A 150 -23.61 1.09 -4.21
CA THR A 150 -24.36 -0.17 -4.06
C THR A 150 -23.87 -1.08 -2.94
N MET A 151 -22.70 -0.81 -2.34
CA MET A 151 -22.20 -1.55 -1.18
C MET A 151 -23.22 -1.53 -0.02
N ASP A 152 -23.60 -2.72 0.48
CA ASP A 152 -24.40 -2.83 1.69
C ASP A 152 -23.54 -2.54 2.92
N MET A 153 -23.67 -1.33 3.43
CA MET A 153 -22.81 -0.81 4.49
C MET A 153 -23.05 -1.50 5.84
N ASP A 154 -24.07 -2.32 6.03
CA ASP A 154 -24.27 -3.04 7.28
C ASP A 154 -23.17 -4.07 7.55
N PHE A 155 -22.54 -4.58 6.49
CA PHE A 155 -21.46 -5.57 6.58
C PHE A 155 -20.05 -4.97 6.76
N TYR A 156 -19.86 -3.67 6.57
CA TYR A 156 -18.53 -3.06 6.56
C TYR A 156 -18.14 -2.37 7.87
N LYS A 157 -16.85 -2.39 8.19
CA LYS A 157 -16.33 -1.72 9.41
C LYS A 157 -16.42 -0.18 9.29
N PRO A 158 -16.46 0.55 10.43
CA PRO A 158 -16.59 2.02 10.43
C PRO A 158 -15.57 2.77 9.56
N ALA A 159 -14.34 2.26 9.44
CA ALA A 159 -13.30 2.87 8.62
C ALA A 159 -13.70 2.95 7.13
N ILE A 160 -14.36 1.91 6.60
CA ILE A 160 -14.79 1.84 5.20
C ILE A 160 -15.99 2.78 5.00
N LYS A 161 -16.95 2.78 5.93
CA LYS A 161 -18.09 3.72 5.91
C LYS A 161 -17.62 5.17 5.86
N SER A 162 -16.64 5.52 6.70
CA SER A 162 -16.05 6.86 6.74
C SER A 162 -15.37 7.21 5.41
N LEU A 163 -14.55 6.32 4.87
CA LEU A 163 -13.84 6.55 3.61
C LEU A 163 -14.80 6.71 2.43
N ARG A 164 -15.77 5.79 2.28
CA ARG A 164 -16.83 5.88 1.27
C ARG A 164 -17.54 7.22 1.31
N ASN A 165 -17.98 7.66 2.49
CA ASN A 165 -18.68 8.93 2.63
C ASN A 165 -17.81 10.13 2.27
N ARG A 166 -16.50 10.07 2.54
CA ARG A 166 -15.55 11.10 2.09
C ARG A 166 -15.40 11.14 0.58
N ILE A 167 -15.38 9.98 -0.08
CA ILE A 167 -15.33 9.91 -1.54
C ILE A 167 -16.63 10.48 -2.14
N LEU A 168 -17.79 9.98 -1.71
CA LEU A 168 -19.10 10.42 -2.20
C LEU A 168 -19.36 11.92 -1.98
N SER A 169 -18.78 12.51 -0.93
CA SER A 169 -18.90 13.95 -0.65
C SER A 169 -17.80 14.81 -1.27
N GLY A 170 -16.88 14.23 -2.08
CA GLY A 170 -15.77 14.95 -2.70
C GLY A 170 -14.72 15.47 -1.71
N LYS A 171 -14.65 14.91 -0.50
CA LYS A 171 -13.74 15.32 0.60
C LYS A 171 -12.46 14.49 0.66
N ILE A 172 -12.19 13.69 -0.35
CA ILE A 172 -10.91 12.98 -0.52
C ILE A 172 -10.03 13.81 -1.46
N ARG A 173 -8.78 14.05 -1.04
CA ARG A 173 -7.78 14.74 -1.87
C ARG A 173 -7.17 13.73 -2.82
#